data_AF-A0A0F8Z3T4-F1
#
_entry.id   AF-A0A0F8Z3T4-F1
#
_cell.length_a   1.000
_cell.length_b   1.000
_cell.length_c   1.000
_cell.angle_alpha   90.00
_cell.angle_beta   90.00
_cell.angle_gamma   90.00
#
_symmetry.space_group_name_H-M   'P 1'
#
loop_
_entity.id
_entity.type
_entity.pdbx_description
1 polymer ?
#
loop_
_entity_poly.entity_id
_entity_poly.type
_entity_poly.pdbx_seq_one_letter_code
_entity_poly.pdbx_strand_id
1 'polypeptide(L)'
;MTTKEIDIQRALGTLPLWKRIELGEVEFTSTRSIYSSFGGGVIITIECEGLQDSYSPEDQSRHSKRRAIQRMIHKSKKLKL
;
A
#
# COMPACT_ATOMS: atom_id res chain seq x y z
N MET A 1 17.70 5.54 5.89
CA MET A 1 17.07 6.86 6.01
C MET A 1 16.96 7.19 7.48
N THR A 2 17.61 8.27 7.88
CA THR A 2 17.60 8.78 9.26
C THR A 2 16.31 9.55 9.54
N THR A 3 15.97 9.73 10.81
CA THR A 3 14.80 10.54 11.21
C THR A 3 14.88 11.96 10.65
N LYS A 4 16.07 12.59 10.67
CA LYS A 4 16.28 13.93 10.12
C LYS A 4 16.01 14.01 8.63
N GLU A 5 16.46 13.03 7.85
CA GLU A 5 16.18 12.97 6.40
C GLU A 5 14.68 12.81 6.13
N ILE A 6 13.98 12.02 6.96
CA ILE A 6 12.52 11.84 6.83
C ILE A 6 11.81 13.16 7.10
N ASP A 7 12.17 13.86 8.17
CA ASP A 7 11.53 15.13 8.54
C ASP A 7 11.76 16.20 7.47
N ILE A 8 12.97 16.29 6.90
CA ILE A 8 13.29 17.21 5.81
C ILE A 8 12.45 16.88 4.58
N GLN A 9 12.43 15.63 4.12
CA GLN A 9 11.67 15.24 2.93
C GLN A 9 10.16 15.37 3.14
N ARG A 10 9.67 15.12 4.36
CA ARG A 10 8.28 15.34 4.74
C ARG A 10 7.92 16.83 4.65
N ALA A 11 8.74 17.70 5.23
CA ALA A 11 8.53 19.15 5.18
C ALA A 11 8.57 19.71 3.75
N LEU A 12 9.40 19.10 2.88
CA LEU A 12 9.51 19.47 1.47
C LEU A 12 8.44 18.81 0.57
N GLY A 13 7.60 17.92 1.10
CA GLY A 13 6.63 17.16 0.31
C GLY A 13 7.25 16.19 -0.69
N THR A 14 8.54 15.84 -0.52
CA THR A 14 9.31 14.96 -1.42
C THR A 14 9.51 13.56 -0.84
N LEU A 15 8.85 13.25 0.28
CA LEU A 15 8.96 11.95 0.94
C LEU A 15 8.39 10.85 0.02
N PRO A 16 9.20 9.85 -0.38
CA PRO A 16 8.75 8.80 -1.28
C PRO A 16 7.55 8.02 -0.75
N LEU A 17 6.66 7.59 -1.64
CA LEU A 17 5.42 6.89 -1.31
C LEU A 17 5.66 5.65 -0.44
N TRP A 18 6.66 4.84 -0.76
CA TRP A 18 6.97 3.65 0.02
C TRP A 18 7.26 3.97 1.49
N LYS A 19 7.85 5.13 1.78
CA LYS A 19 8.19 5.55 3.13
C LYS A 19 6.96 6.09 3.85
N ARG A 20 6.11 6.84 3.14
CA ARG A 20 4.80 7.27 3.65
C ARG A 20 3.92 6.08 4.02
N ILE A 21 3.93 5.01 3.22
CA ILE A 21 3.24 3.75 3.53
C ILE A 21 3.81 3.11 4.80
N GLU A 22 5.14 3.00 4.93
CA GLU A 22 5.79 2.43 6.13
C GLU A 22 5.47 3.22 7.41
N LEU A 23 5.29 4.55 7.29
CA LEU A 23 4.96 5.44 8.41
C LEU A 23 3.46 5.50 8.72
N GLY A 24 2.61 4.86 7.91
CA GLY A 24 1.15 4.89 8.09
C GLY A 24 0.51 6.22 7.70
N GLU A 25 1.17 7.03 6.87
CA GLU A 25 0.70 8.34 6.39
C GLU A 25 -0.16 8.24 5.12
N VAL A 26 -0.53 7.02 4.74
CA VAL A 26 -1.29 6.72 3.54
C VAL A 26 -2.53 5.96 3.93
N GLU A 27 -3.68 6.48 3.53
CA GLU A 27 -4.95 5.78 3.68
C GLU A 27 -5.12 4.75 2.57
N PHE A 28 -5.63 3.58 2.97
CA PHE A 28 -5.84 2.45 2.09
C PHE A 28 -7.33 2.20 1.93
N THR A 29 -7.83 2.37 0.71
CA THR A 29 -9.22 2.04 0.38
C THR A 29 -9.28 0.57 -0.02
N SER A 30 -10.16 -0.19 0.64
CA SER A 30 -10.38 -1.61 0.35
C SER A 30 -11.74 -1.79 -0.31
N THR A 31 -11.77 -2.29 -1.54
CA THR A 31 -12.99 -2.59 -2.27
C THR A 31 -13.11 -4.10 -2.48
N ARG A 32 -14.29 -4.66 -2.22
CA ARG A 32 -14.54 -6.08 -2.48
C ARG A 32 -14.84 -6.23 -3.97
N SER A 33 -14.00 -6.98 -4.68
CA SER A 33 -14.26 -7.34 -6.07
C SER A 33 -15.28 -8.48 -6.10
N ILE A 34 -16.41 -8.22 -6.75
CA ILE A 34 -17.50 -9.19 -6.94
C ILE A 34 -17.22 -10.08 -8.18
N TYR A 35 -16.23 -9.72 -9.00
CA TYR A 35 -15.96 -10.32 -10.32
C TYR A 35 -14.91 -11.46 -10.32
N SER A 36 -14.33 -11.86 -9.19
CA SER A 36 -13.48 -13.05 -9.19
C SER A 36 -14.35 -14.30 -9.20
N SER A 37 -14.41 -14.98 -10.35
CA SER A 37 -15.10 -16.25 -10.58
C SER A 37 -14.66 -17.41 -9.66
N PHE A 38 -13.78 -17.16 -8.67
CA PHE A 38 -13.10 -18.13 -7.81
C PHE A 38 -13.10 -17.76 -6.31
N GLY A 39 -14.03 -16.92 -5.85
CA GLY A 39 -14.08 -16.48 -4.45
C GLY A 39 -13.62 -15.02 -4.34
N GLY A 40 -14.49 -14.18 -3.77
CA GLY A 40 -14.42 -12.72 -3.88
C GLY A 40 -13.13 -12.13 -3.32
N GLY A 41 -12.24 -11.63 -4.17
CA GLY A 41 -11.01 -10.96 -3.73
C GLY A 41 -11.28 -9.54 -3.20
N VAL A 42 -10.45 -9.05 -2.26
CA VAL A 42 -10.43 -7.65 -1.85
C VAL A 42 -9.27 -6.96 -2.52
N ILE A 43 -9.56 -5.83 -3.15
CA ILE A 43 -8.59 -4.98 -3.79
C ILE A 43 -8.27 -3.82 -2.84
N ILE A 44 -6.99 -3.67 -2.49
CA ILE A 44 -6.46 -2.52 -1.74
C ILE A 44 -5.86 -1.54 -2.73
N THR A 45 -6.23 -0.27 -2.60
CA THR A 45 -5.74 0.80 -3.45
C THR A 45 -5.23 1.96 -2.59
N ILE A 46 -4.17 2.61 -3.03
CA ILE A 46 -3.75 3.94 -2.58
C ILE A 46 -4.30 4.95 -3.59
N GLU A 47 -5.32 5.70 -3.20
CA GLU A 47 -6.07 6.58 -4.12
C GLU A 47 -5.19 7.65 -4.75
N CYS A 48 -4.29 8.26 -3.97
CA CYS A 48 -3.47 9.38 -4.44
C CYS A 48 -2.46 9.01 -5.54
N GLU A 49 -2.15 7.71 -5.72
CA GLU A 49 -1.01 7.25 -6.52
C GLU A 49 -1.38 6.11 -7.49
N GLY A 50 -2.66 5.75 -7.56
CA GLY A 50 -3.17 4.69 -8.44
C GLY A 50 -2.57 3.31 -8.17
N LEU A 51 -1.87 3.12 -7.05
CA LEU A 51 -1.19 1.88 -6.72
C LEU A 51 -2.20 0.89 -6.13
N GLN A 52 -2.29 -0.28 -6.76
CA GLN A 52 -3.30 -1.29 -6.41
C GLN A 52 -2.67 -2.68 -6.22
N ASP A 53 -3.22 -3.43 -5.26
CA ASP A 53 -2.91 -4.84 -5.04
C ASP A 53 -4.14 -5.58 -4.52
N SER A 54 -4.20 -6.89 -4.71
CA SER A 54 -5.36 -7.71 -4.33
C SER A 54 -4.96 -8.79 -3.34
N TYR A 55 -5.85 -9.12 -2.42
CA TYR A 55 -5.71 -10.24 -1.51
C TYR A 55 -7.04 -10.98 -1.35
N SER A 56 -6.99 -12.28 -1.03
CA SER A 56 -8.22 -13.02 -0.72
C SER A 56 -8.67 -12.70 0.70
N PRO A 57 -9.94 -12.28 0.93
CA PRO A 57 -10.50 -12.11 2.27
C PRO A 57 -10.83 -13.44 2.93
N GLU A 58 -10.89 -14.54 2.17
CA GLU A 58 -11.10 -15.89 2.70
C GLU A 58 -9.89 -16.35 3.53
N ASP A 59 -8.71 -15.82 3.21
CA ASP A 59 -7.60 -15.71 4.15
C ASP A 59 -7.96 -14.64 5.19
N GLN A 60 -8.81 -14.98 6.17
CA GLN A 60 -9.18 -14.14 7.33
C GLN A 60 -7.97 -13.76 8.22
N SER A 61 -6.77 -14.19 7.83
CA SER A 61 -5.54 -13.84 8.51
C SER A 61 -5.16 -12.39 8.18
N ARG A 62 -4.85 -11.59 9.21
CA ARG A 62 -4.23 -10.25 9.05
C ARG A 62 -2.96 -10.28 8.16
N HIS A 63 -2.41 -11.47 7.93
CA HIS A 63 -1.24 -11.70 7.09
C HIS A 63 -1.51 -11.46 5.60
N SER A 64 -2.70 -11.72 5.06
CA SER A 64 -3.00 -11.55 3.62
C SER A 64 -2.98 -10.06 3.22
N LYS A 65 -3.67 -9.21 3.99
CA LYS A 65 -3.62 -7.75 3.86
C LYS A 65 -2.21 -7.21 4.07
N ARG A 66 -1.48 -7.68 5.09
CA ARG A 66 -0.09 -7.24 5.35
C ARG A 66 0.84 -7.58 4.18
N ARG A 67 0.68 -8.76 3.57
CA ARG A 67 1.44 -9.17 2.38
C ARG A 67 1.11 -8.29 1.17
N ALA A 68 -0.16 -7.92 0.97
CA ALA A 68 -0.55 -6.98 -0.09
C ALA A 68 0.12 -5.61 0.11
N ILE A 69 0.09 -5.06 1.32
CA ILE A 69 0.79 -3.80 1.64
C ILE A 69 2.30 -3.93 1.41
N GLN A 70 2.93 -5.04 1.80
CA GLN A 70 4.36 -5.29 1.53
C GLN A 70 4.67 -5.31 0.03
N ARG A 71 3.82 -5.93 -0.79
CA ARG A 71 3.96 -5.90 -2.26
C ARG A 71 3.82 -4.48 -2.81
N MET A 72 2.90 -3.68 -2.26
CA MET A 72 2.75 -2.28 -2.63
C MET A 72 4.00 -1.46 -2.30
N ILE A 73 4.56 -1.59 -1.09
CA ILE A 73 5.84 -0.97 -0.71
C ILE A 73 6.94 -1.35 -1.70
N HIS A 74 7.03 -2.63 -2.07
CA HIS A 74 8.04 -3.10 -3.02
C HIS A 74 7.85 -2.51 -4.42
N LYS A 75 6.60 -2.44 -4.91
CA LYS A 75 6.25 -1.79 -6.19
C LYS A 75 6.61 -0.31 -6.17
N SER A 76 6.27 0.42 -5.11
CA SER A 76 6.63 1.84 -4.95
C SER A 76 8.15 2.04 -4.99
N LYS A 77 8.92 1.21 -4.27
CA LYS A 77 10.40 1.25 -4.29
C LYS A 77 10.95 1.03 -5.70
N LYS A 78 10.40 0.07 -6.45
CA LYS A 78 10.83 -0.25 -7.83
C LYS A 78 10.49 0.89 -8.81
N LEU A 79 9.33 1.51 -8.65
CA LEU A 79 8.85 2.58 -9.51
C LEU A 79 9.40 3.96 -9.13
N LYS A 80 10.15 4.08 -8.03
CA LYS A 80 10.65 5.34 -7.47
C LYS A 80 9.52 6.36 -7.21
N LEU A 81 8.37 5.83 -6.79
CA LEU A 81 7.23 6.60 -6.28
C LEU A 81 7.48 6.99 -4.81
#